data_AF-A0A1E2VB35-F1
#
_entry.id   AF-A0A1E2VB35-F1
#
_cell.length_a   1.000
_cell.length_b   1.000
_cell.length_c   1.000
_cell.angle_alpha   90.00
_cell.angle_beta   90.00
_cell.angle_gamma   90.00
#
_symmetry.space_group_name_H-M   'P 1'
#
loop_
_entity.id
_entity.type
_entity.pdbx_description
1 polymer ?
#
loop_
_entity_poly.entity_id
_entity_poly.type
_entity_poly.pdbx_seq_one_letter_code
_entity_poly.pdbx_strand_id
1 'polypeptide(L)'
;MAINFKNALGIHPQSLSVRSQRAEILANNLANSDTPGFKARDLDFQGMLKGEYEKVDRMRLETTNARHIPAEAAVVDSALKYRIPQQPAVDGNTVESNIEQAKYADNSLDFQASFSFLDSKFKGLVKAMKEQ
;
A
#
# COMPACT_ATOMS: atom_id res chain seq x y z
N MET A 1 -14.08 30.64 -8.86
CA MET A 1 -14.02 29.17 -9.03
C MET A 1 -13.01 28.63 -8.04
N ALA A 2 -13.40 27.76 -7.12
CA ALA A 2 -12.46 27.15 -6.18
C ALA A 2 -11.72 26.01 -6.88
N ILE A 3 -10.39 26.08 -6.94
CA ILE A 3 -9.56 25.02 -7.52
C ILE A 3 -9.62 23.80 -6.59
N ASN A 4 -10.21 22.69 -7.06
CA ASN A 4 -10.19 21.44 -6.31
C ASN A 4 -8.88 20.68 -6.61
N PHE A 5 -7.91 20.83 -5.71
CA PHE A 5 -6.57 20.20 -5.83
C PHE A 5 -6.60 18.67 -5.88
N LYS A 6 -7.58 18.01 -5.22
CA LYS A 6 -7.72 16.54 -5.30
C LYS A 6 -8.05 16.10 -6.73
N ASN A 7 -8.95 16.81 -7.38
CA ASN A 7 -9.32 16.50 -8.77
C ASN A 7 -8.23 16.89 -9.76
N ALA A 8 -7.51 18.00 -9.50
CA ALA A 8 -6.48 18.50 -10.40
C ALA A 8 -5.18 17.66 -10.39
N LEU A 9 -4.80 17.13 -9.22
CA LEU A 9 -3.60 16.33 -9.03
C LEU A 9 -3.86 14.81 -9.17
N GLY A 10 -5.13 14.39 -9.14
CA GLY A 10 -5.54 12.99 -9.29
C GLY A 10 -4.99 12.10 -8.17
N ILE A 11 -4.63 10.86 -8.54
CA ILE A 11 -4.14 9.84 -7.60
C ILE A 11 -2.65 9.96 -7.27
N HIS A 12 -1.91 10.83 -7.95
CA HIS A 12 -0.45 10.89 -7.85
C HIS A 12 0.06 11.20 -6.43
N PRO A 13 -0.49 12.18 -5.69
CA PRO A 13 -0.06 12.45 -4.31
C PRO A 13 -0.24 11.25 -3.37
N GLN A 14 -1.40 10.58 -3.48
CA GLN A 14 -1.69 9.38 -2.68
C GLN A 14 -0.76 8.23 -3.07
N SER A 15 -0.55 8.01 -4.37
CA SER A 15 0.36 6.98 -4.87
C SER A 15 1.79 7.17 -4.36
N LEU A 16 2.26 8.42 -4.25
CA LEU A 16 3.60 8.74 -3.75
C LEU A 16 3.76 8.34 -2.28
N SER A 17 2.74 8.61 -1.46
CA SER A 17 2.70 8.20 -0.05
C SER A 17 2.73 6.68 0.09
N VAL A 18 1.90 5.96 -0.67
CA VAL A 18 1.88 4.48 -0.62
C VAL A 18 3.21 3.88 -1.08
N ARG A 19 3.82 4.45 -2.13
CA ARG A 19 5.13 4.00 -2.62
C ARG A 19 6.25 4.25 -1.60
N SER A 20 6.18 5.35 -0.87
CA SER A 20 7.10 5.62 0.26
C SER A 20 6.96 4.56 1.36
N GLN A 21 5.72 4.23 1.76
CA GLN A 21 5.46 3.19 2.76
C GLN A 21 5.94 1.82 2.28
N ARG A 22 5.72 1.50 1.00
CA ARG A 22 6.21 0.25 0.40
C ARG A 22 7.74 0.17 0.42
N ALA A 23 8.42 1.27 0.15
CA ALA A 23 9.89 1.32 0.21
C ALA A 23 10.40 0.99 1.62
N GLU A 24 9.75 1.53 2.66
CA GLU A 24 10.08 1.24 4.06
C GLU A 24 9.90 -0.25 4.39
N ILE A 25 8.81 -0.87 3.95
CA ILE A 25 8.53 -2.30 4.17
C ILE A 25 9.55 -3.17 3.44
N LEU A 26 9.85 -2.87 2.18
CA LEU A 26 10.85 -3.62 1.39
C LEU A 26 12.25 -3.47 2.01
N ALA A 27 12.60 -2.28 2.50
CA ALA A 27 13.85 -2.06 3.22
C ALA A 27 13.89 -2.84 4.55
N ASN A 28 12.77 -2.89 5.28
CA ASN A 28 12.67 -3.69 6.50
C ASN A 28 12.81 -5.20 6.22
N ASN A 29 12.20 -5.72 5.16
CA ASN A 29 12.40 -7.11 4.76
C ASN A 29 13.88 -7.38 4.43
N LEU A 30 14.51 -6.52 3.63
CA LEU A 30 15.91 -6.68 3.24
C LEU A 30 16.85 -6.65 4.45
N ALA A 31 16.62 -5.75 5.40
CA ALA A 31 17.39 -5.67 6.64
C ALA A 31 17.27 -6.93 7.52
N ASN A 32 16.14 -7.64 7.45
CA ASN A 32 15.89 -8.88 8.18
C ASN A 32 16.07 -10.14 7.31
N SER A 33 16.75 -10.03 6.16
CA SER A 33 16.99 -11.16 5.26
C SER A 33 17.86 -12.26 5.88
N ASP A 34 18.69 -11.92 6.87
CA ASP A 34 19.51 -12.87 7.62
C ASP A 34 18.94 -13.18 9.02
N THR A 35 17.67 -12.85 9.28
CA THR A 35 17.01 -13.10 10.57
C THR A 35 16.18 -14.38 10.52
N PRO A 36 16.55 -15.44 11.28
CA PRO A 36 15.80 -16.68 11.31
C PRO A 36 14.32 -16.49 11.67
N GLY A 37 13.43 -17.19 10.98
CA GLY A 37 11.98 -17.14 11.22
C GLY A 37 11.26 -15.87 10.76
N PHE A 38 11.95 -14.91 10.13
CA PHE A 38 11.33 -13.66 9.69
C PHE A 38 10.30 -13.88 8.54
N LYS A 39 9.20 -13.12 8.60
CA LYS A 39 8.08 -13.23 7.65
C LYS A 39 7.95 -11.98 6.79
N ALA A 40 8.29 -12.10 5.51
CA ALA A 40 8.25 -11.00 4.57
C ALA A 40 6.82 -10.49 4.35
N ARG A 41 6.67 -9.17 4.32
CA ARG A 41 5.40 -8.50 4.06
C ARG A 41 5.47 -7.66 2.79
N ASP A 42 4.33 -7.37 2.18
CA ASP A 42 4.22 -6.44 1.05
C ASP A 42 2.87 -5.71 1.13
N LEU A 43 2.77 -4.57 0.45
CA LEU A 43 1.53 -3.81 0.34
C LEU A 43 0.78 -4.19 -0.93
N ASP A 44 -0.53 -4.40 -0.80
CA ASP A 44 -1.42 -4.45 -1.96
C ASP A 44 -1.76 -3.04 -2.45
N PHE A 45 -0.89 -2.53 -3.32
CA PHE A 45 -1.04 -1.20 -3.92
C PHE A 45 -2.35 -1.06 -4.71
N GLN A 46 -2.79 -2.10 -5.42
CA GLN A 46 -3.99 -2.03 -6.25
C GLN A 46 -5.24 -1.91 -5.38
N GLY A 47 -5.35 -2.73 -4.33
CA GLY A 47 -6.46 -2.62 -3.39
C GLY A 47 -6.47 -1.28 -2.64
N MET A 48 -5.30 -0.74 -2.29
CA MET A 48 -5.18 0.59 -1.67
C MET A 48 -5.68 1.71 -2.58
N LEU A 49 -5.32 1.70 -3.87
CA LEU A 49 -5.81 2.72 -4.81
C LEU A 49 -7.30 2.59 -5.11
N LYS A 50 -7.86 1.38 -5.05
CA LYS A 50 -9.29 1.13 -5.21
C LYS A 50 -10.11 1.45 -3.95
N GLY A 51 -9.45 1.82 -2.83
CA GLY A 51 -10.11 2.09 -1.57
C GLY A 51 -10.72 0.85 -0.91
N GLU A 52 -10.19 -0.34 -1.22
CA GLU A 52 -10.70 -1.61 -0.67
C GLU A 52 -10.49 -1.70 0.85
N TYR A 53 -9.44 -1.06 1.36
CA TYR A 53 -9.03 -1.11 2.77
C TYR A 53 -9.64 -0.01 3.65
N GLU A 54 -10.35 0.97 3.09
CA GLU A 54 -11.06 2.00 3.88
C GLU A 54 -12.42 1.50 4.40
N LYS A 55 -12.90 0.36 3.89
CA LYS A 55 -14.17 -0.23 4.28
C LYS A 55 -13.98 -1.10 5.52
N VAL A 56 -14.36 -0.59 6.69
CA VAL A 56 -14.55 -1.44 7.87
C VAL A 56 -15.84 -2.20 7.67
N ASP A 57 -15.73 -3.47 7.28
CA ASP A 57 -16.89 -4.34 7.18
C ASP A 57 -17.26 -4.83 8.59
N ARG A 58 -18.51 -4.60 8.98
CA ARG A 58 -19.04 -5.02 10.28
C ARG A 58 -19.81 -6.30 10.06
N MET A 59 -19.15 -7.42 10.30
CA MET A 59 -19.78 -8.71 10.19
C MET A 59 -20.58 -8.98 11.46
N ARG A 60 -21.91 -9.03 11.31
CA ARG A 60 -22.82 -9.44 12.37
C ARG A 60 -23.18 -10.91 12.18
N LEU A 61 -23.08 -11.70 13.23
CA LEU A 61 -23.57 -13.08 13.18
C LEU A 61 -25.10 -13.09 13.22
N GLU A 62 -25.70 -13.88 12.34
CA GLU A 62 -27.15 -14.11 12.35
C GLU A 62 -27.56 -14.87 13.60
N THR A 63 -28.43 -14.26 14.43
CA THR A 63 -28.94 -14.90 15.64
C THR A 63 -30.22 -15.67 15.31
N THR A 64 -30.11 -16.99 15.18
CA THR A 64 -31.25 -17.86 14.87
C THR A 64 -32.20 -18.10 16.06
N ASN A 65 -31.80 -17.74 17.27
CA ASN A 65 -32.64 -17.86 18.47
C ASN A 65 -32.53 -16.60 19.34
N ALA A 66 -33.61 -16.24 20.04
CA ALA A 66 -33.67 -15.10 20.94
C ALA A 66 -32.71 -15.18 22.15
N ARG A 67 -32.20 -16.39 22.47
CA ARG A 67 -31.17 -16.59 23.51
C ARG A 67 -29.73 -16.54 22.99
N HIS A 68 -29.52 -16.35 21.68
CA HIS A 68 -28.18 -16.20 21.13
C HIS A 68 -27.61 -14.83 21.51
N ILE A 69 -26.37 -14.83 21.98
CA ILE A 69 -25.64 -13.60 22.27
C ILE A 69 -25.26 -12.97 20.93
N PRO A 70 -25.68 -11.71 20.65
CA PRO A 70 -25.28 -11.05 19.43
C PRO A 70 -23.76 -10.81 19.45
N ALA A 71 -23.09 -11.28 18.41
CA ALA A 71 -21.67 -11.02 18.19
C ALA A 71 -21.50 -10.18 16.92
N GLU A 72 -20.78 -9.08 17.06
CA GLU A 72 -20.37 -8.21 15.97
C GLU A 72 -18.84 -8.15 15.98
N ALA A 73 -18.23 -8.44 14.83
CA ALA A 73 -16.81 -8.28 14.62
C ALA A 73 -16.59 -7.21 13.55
N ALA A 74 -15.73 -6.24 13.85
CA ALA A 74 -15.17 -5.39 12.83
C ALA A 74 -14.05 -6.18 12.13
N VAL A 75 -14.25 -6.48 10.84
CA VAL A 75 -13.19 -7.05 10.00
C VAL A 75 -12.46 -5.88 9.38
N VAL A 76 -11.21 -5.69 9.81
CA VAL A 76 -10.29 -4.73 9.20
C VAL A 76 -9.39 -5.53 8.28
N ASP A 77 -9.65 -5.51 6.97
CA ASP A 77 -8.66 -6.01 6.02
C ASP A 77 -7.48 -5.02 5.99
N SER A 78 -6.28 -5.54 6.12
CA SER A 78 -5.06 -4.73 6.13
C SER A 78 -4.43 -4.78 4.75
N ALA A 79 -4.04 -3.62 4.23
CA ALA A 79 -3.27 -3.53 3.00
C ALA A 79 -1.91 -4.23 3.10
N LEU A 80 -1.39 -4.38 4.32
CA LEU A 80 -0.13 -5.06 4.61
C LEU A 80 -0.37 -6.57 4.75
N LYS A 81 0.07 -7.34 3.76
CA LYS A 81 -0.14 -8.80 3.70
C LYS A 81 1.19 -9.53 3.78
N TYR A 82 1.16 -10.72 4.39
CA TYR A 82 2.30 -11.64 4.34
C TYR A 82 2.45 -12.20 2.93
N ARG A 83 3.69 -12.36 2.48
CA ARG A 83 3.97 -12.91 1.17
C ARG A 83 4.08 -14.43 1.26
N ILE A 84 3.61 -15.09 0.20
CA ILE A 84 3.88 -16.51 -0.03
C ILE A 84 5.28 -16.59 -0.69
N PRO A 85 6.30 -17.15 -0.01
CA PRO A 85 7.64 -17.27 -0.56
C PRO A 85 7.65 -18.29 -1.70
N GLN A 86 8.47 -18.06 -2.73
CA GLN A 86 8.71 -19.09 -3.75
C GLN A 86 9.76 -20.09 -3.29
N GLN A 87 10.81 -19.58 -2.62
CA GLN A 87 11.89 -20.39 -2.06
C GLN A 87 12.06 -20.07 -0.58
N PRO A 88 11.31 -20.74 0.33
CA PRO A 88 11.50 -20.55 1.76
C PRO A 88 12.87 -21.07 2.20
N ALA A 89 13.54 -20.31 3.06
CA ALA A 89 14.82 -20.71 3.63
C ALA A 89 14.63 -21.84 4.67
N VAL A 90 15.70 -22.62 4.89
CA VAL A 90 15.70 -23.77 5.81
C VAL A 90 15.45 -23.35 7.26
N ASP A 91 15.79 -22.12 7.62
CA ASP A 91 15.60 -21.52 8.95
C ASP A 91 14.19 -20.92 9.16
N GLY A 92 13.29 -21.09 8.19
CA GLY A 92 11.93 -20.55 8.23
C GLY A 92 11.83 -19.07 7.88
N ASN A 93 12.91 -18.42 7.46
CA ASN A 93 12.84 -17.10 6.84
C ASN A 93 12.15 -17.20 5.47
N THR A 94 11.31 -16.22 5.18
CA THR A 94 10.56 -16.11 3.92
C THR A 94 11.01 -14.93 3.07
N VAL A 95 12.05 -14.22 3.50
CA VAL A 95 12.66 -13.12 2.75
C VAL A 95 13.58 -13.69 1.69
N GLU A 96 13.37 -13.28 0.45
CA GLU A 96 14.18 -13.65 -0.70
C GLU A 96 14.97 -12.40 -1.12
N SER A 97 16.23 -12.26 -0.68
CA SER A 97 17.01 -11.01 -0.82
C SER A 97 17.05 -10.47 -2.25
N ASN A 98 17.29 -11.33 -3.25
CA ASN A 98 17.31 -10.93 -4.66
C ASN A 98 15.95 -10.40 -5.14
N ILE A 99 14.85 -10.99 -4.66
CA ILE A 99 13.49 -10.57 -4.99
C ILE A 99 13.14 -9.26 -4.28
N GLU A 100 13.52 -9.09 -3.00
CA GLU A 100 13.34 -7.81 -2.29
C GLU A 100 14.08 -6.67 -2.98
N GLN A 101 15.33 -6.90 -3.41
CA GLN A 101 16.14 -5.90 -4.11
C GLN A 101 15.50 -5.51 -5.45
N ALA A 102 15.04 -6.49 -6.24
CA ALA A 102 14.33 -6.22 -7.49
C ALA A 102 13.06 -5.40 -7.24
N LYS A 103 12.24 -5.80 -6.27
CA LYS A 103 11.01 -5.07 -5.90
C LYS A 103 11.29 -3.66 -5.39
N TYR A 104 12.37 -3.46 -4.65
CA TYR A 104 12.77 -2.14 -4.16
C TYR A 104 13.18 -1.23 -5.32
N ALA A 105 13.92 -1.76 -6.29
CA ALA A 105 14.27 -1.05 -7.52
C ALA A 105 13.01 -0.68 -8.33
N ASP A 106 12.10 -1.62 -8.54
CA ASP A 106 10.83 -1.38 -9.24
C ASP A 106 10.01 -0.27 -8.56
N ASN A 107 9.86 -0.34 -7.23
CA ASN A 107 9.14 0.66 -6.47
C ASN A 107 9.81 2.05 -6.54
N SER A 108 11.14 2.09 -6.60
CA SER A 108 11.90 3.33 -6.74
C SER A 108 11.69 3.99 -8.10
N LEU A 109 11.71 3.20 -9.19
CA LEU A 109 11.42 3.69 -10.55
C LEU A 109 10.00 4.25 -10.64
N ASP A 110 9.05 3.48 -10.11
CA ASP A 110 7.65 3.86 -10.04
C ASP A 110 7.39 5.14 -9.22
N PHE A 111 8.11 5.31 -8.12
CA PHE A 111 8.05 6.52 -7.29
C PHE A 111 8.55 7.73 -8.08
N GLN A 112 9.69 7.61 -8.75
CA GLN A 112 10.25 8.66 -9.60
C GLN A 112 9.30 9.05 -10.73
N ALA A 113 8.68 8.06 -11.39
CA ALA A 113 7.67 8.31 -12.43
C ALA A 113 6.47 9.07 -11.86
N SER A 114 5.92 8.60 -10.73
CA SER A 114 4.78 9.24 -10.05
C SER A 114 5.08 10.68 -9.65
N PHE A 115 6.30 10.94 -9.15
CA PHE A 115 6.78 12.27 -8.82
C PHE A 115 6.91 13.17 -10.05
N SER A 116 7.47 12.67 -11.16
CA SER A 116 7.59 13.43 -12.42
C SER A 116 6.23 13.85 -12.98
N PHE A 117 5.23 12.96 -12.93
CA PHE A 117 3.86 13.30 -13.32
C PHE A 117 3.26 14.37 -12.40
N LEU A 118 3.46 14.24 -11.09
CA LEU A 118 2.97 15.21 -10.11
C LEU A 118 3.58 16.60 -10.34
N ASP A 119 4.90 16.68 -10.52
CA ASP A 119 5.62 17.92 -10.82
C ASP A 119 5.12 18.57 -12.12
N SER A 120 4.91 17.77 -13.17
CA SER A 120 4.36 18.25 -14.44
C SER A 120 2.95 18.83 -14.29
N LYS A 121 2.09 18.21 -13.47
CA LYS A 121 0.74 18.71 -13.15
C LYS A 121 0.79 20.02 -12.36
N PHE A 122 1.66 20.11 -11.36
CA PHE A 122 1.87 21.34 -10.59
C PHE A 122 2.34 22.49 -11.48
N LYS A 123 3.35 22.26 -12.33
CA LYS A 123 3.82 23.26 -13.29
C LYS A 123 2.71 23.73 -14.23
N GLY A 124 1.88 22.80 -14.72
CA GLY A 124 0.70 23.12 -15.53
C GLY A 124 -0.32 24.01 -14.81
N LEU A 125 -0.63 23.71 -13.55
CA LEU A 125 -1.54 24.51 -12.73
C LEU A 125 -0.99 25.91 -12.45
N VAL A 126 0.30 26.00 -12.08
CA VAL A 126 0.97 27.29 -11.84
C VAL A 126 0.97 28.16 -13.10
N LYS A 127 1.24 27.56 -14.27
CA LYS A 127 1.17 28.26 -15.55
C LYS A 127 -0.24 28.79 -15.83
N ALA A 128 -1.26 27.96 -15.67
CA ALA A 128 -2.66 28.35 -15.90
C ALA A 128 -3.12 29.47 -14.95
N MET A 129 -2.64 29.49 -13.70
CA MET A 129 -2.93 30.57 -12.74
C MET A 129 -2.20 31.88 -13.07
N LYS A 130 -1.02 31.81 -13.71
CA LYS A 130 -0.24 32.99 -14.09
C LYS A 130 -0.74 33.65 -15.39
N GLU A 131 -1.42 32.88 -16.24
CA GLU A 131 -2.02 33.35 -17.50
C GLU A 131 -3.47 33.85 -17.32
N GLN A 132 -4.01 33.81 -16.09
CA GLN A 132 -5.23 34.51 -15.65
C GLN A 132 -4.89 35.84 -14.99
#